data_AF-A0A1X1BMB8-F1
#
_entry.id   AF-A0A1X1BMB8-F1
#
_cell.length_a   1.000
_cell.length_b   1.000
_cell.length_c   1.000
_cell.angle_alpha   90.00
_cell.angle_beta   90.00
_cell.angle_gamma   90.00
#
_symmetry.space_group_name_H-M   'P 1'
#
loop_
_entity.id
_entity.type
_entity.pdbx_description
1 polymer ?
#
loop_
_entity_poly.entity_id
_entity_poly.type
_entity_poly.pdbx_seq_one_letter_code
_entity_poly.pdbx_strand_id
1 'polypeptide(L)'
;MIKLSNLYKDEEIPTKVIGFSFPAYRSAEWLERHRLMSAVPGCLVNVAIEPKSLGSYAYVRAYELKAEKVRAEIRDALFRQALFKVQNIEVVASKKCPNDRVLLQITKKARRWPAVDLLRKNALISEEVWHLDRCGSIQRYKVRYYREGDDGFRCKVYPTSLENFLNFIRYYLSF
;
A
#
# COMPACT_ATOMS: atom_id res chain seq x y z
N MET A 1 21.86 -18.97 34.29
CA MET A 1 20.52 -18.36 34.37
C MET A 1 20.59 -17.02 33.63
N ILE A 2 20.27 -17.00 32.32
CA ILE A 2 20.44 -15.81 31.46
C ILE A 2 19.10 -15.06 31.42
N LYS A 3 19.08 -13.83 31.93
CA LYS A 3 17.92 -12.93 31.88
C LYS A 3 17.64 -12.53 30.43
N LEU A 4 16.58 -13.09 29.85
CA LEU A 4 15.92 -12.62 28.63
C LEU A 4 15.10 -11.36 28.96
N SER A 5 15.71 -10.20 28.94
CA SER A 5 14.99 -8.92 29.03
C SER A 5 15.70 -7.85 28.21
N ASN A 6 15.63 -8.01 26.88
CA ASN A 6 16.06 -7.01 25.89
C ASN A 6 15.25 -7.17 24.58
N LEU A 7 13.95 -7.42 24.71
CA LEU A 7 12.99 -7.37 23.60
C LEU A 7 11.99 -6.27 23.92
N TYR A 8 11.78 -5.36 22.96
CA TYR A 8 10.99 -4.12 23.04
C TYR A 8 11.75 -2.91 23.59
N LYS A 9 12.75 -2.46 22.83
CA LYS A 9 13.06 -1.02 22.77
C LYS A 9 12.06 -0.36 21.81
N ASP A 10 11.15 0.40 22.39
CA ASP A 10 10.65 1.69 21.91
C ASP A 10 10.39 1.81 20.40
N GLU A 11 9.22 1.31 19.95
CA GLU A 11 8.56 1.91 18.78
C GLU A 11 7.87 3.20 19.28
N GLU A 12 8.59 4.32 19.29
CA GLU A 12 7.98 5.64 19.35
C GLU A 12 6.97 5.77 18.20
N ILE A 13 5.67 5.73 18.51
CA ILE A 13 4.62 6.09 17.56
C ILE A 13 4.36 7.59 17.72
N PRO A 14 4.94 8.43 16.84
CA PRO A 14 4.14 9.56 16.40
C PRO A 14 4.33 9.79 14.91
N THR A 15 3.28 9.54 14.12
CA THR A 15 3.08 10.19 12.82
C THR A 15 1.63 9.99 12.41
N LYS A 16 0.86 11.09 12.48
CA LYS A 16 -0.54 11.27 12.05
C LYS A 16 -1.32 9.99 11.73
N VAL A 17 -2.16 9.55 12.68
CA VAL A 17 -3.10 8.45 12.47
C VAL A 17 -4.02 8.82 11.30
N ILE A 18 -4.05 7.95 10.28
CA ILE A 18 -4.85 8.15 9.06
C ILE A 18 -6.34 7.97 9.36
N GLY A 19 -6.68 6.92 10.12
CA GLY A 19 -8.06 6.65 10.54
C GLY A 19 -8.99 6.21 9.41
N PHE A 20 -8.49 5.52 8.38
CA PHE A 20 -9.31 5.09 7.25
C PHE A 20 -9.88 3.68 7.47
N SER A 21 -11.20 3.55 7.56
CA SER A 21 -11.90 2.28 7.80
C SER A 21 -12.31 1.58 6.50
N PHE A 22 -12.20 0.26 6.45
CA PHE A 22 -12.67 -0.55 5.34
C PHE A 22 -13.07 -1.98 5.76
N PRO A 23 -14.04 -2.60 5.07
CA PRO A 23 -14.49 -3.95 5.40
C PRO A 23 -13.51 -5.01 4.87
N ALA A 24 -13.53 -6.22 5.44
CA ALA A 24 -12.82 -7.37 4.85
C ALA A 24 -13.42 -7.78 3.51
N TYR A 25 -14.75 -7.88 3.45
CA TYR A 25 -15.48 -8.26 2.25
C TYR A 25 -15.95 -7.02 1.49
N ARG A 26 -15.78 -7.04 0.17
CA ARG A 26 -16.19 -5.93 -0.71
C ARG A 26 -17.59 -6.21 -1.24
N SER A 27 -18.60 -5.59 -0.65
CA SER A 27 -19.95 -5.59 -1.24
C SER A 27 -20.00 -4.72 -2.49
N ALA A 28 -20.94 -4.99 -3.39
CA ALA A 28 -21.15 -4.18 -4.60
C ALA A 28 -21.41 -2.71 -4.24
N GLU A 29 -22.22 -2.45 -3.21
CA GLU A 29 -22.50 -1.10 -2.71
C GLU A 29 -21.26 -0.39 -2.17
N TRP A 30 -20.36 -1.12 -1.51
CA TRP A 30 -19.13 -0.53 -1.00
C TRP A 30 -18.18 -0.16 -2.15
N LEU A 31 -18.08 -1.03 -3.15
CA LEU A 31 -17.29 -0.78 -4.37
C LEU A 31 -17.77 0.46 -5.12
N GLU A 32 -19.09 0.60 -5.29
CA GLU A 32 -19.65 1.76 -5.99
C GLU A 32 -19.39 3.06 -5.23
N ARG A 33 -19.63 3.07 -3.92
CA ARG A 33 -19.34 4.23 -3.05
C ARG A 33 -17.86 4.64 -3.06
N HIS A 34 -16.94 3.69 -3.24
CA HIS A 34 -15.50 3.93 -3.19
C HIS A 34 -14.81 3.84 -4.56
N ARG A 35 -15.57 3.91 -5.66
CA ARG A 35 -15.06 3.79 -7.03
C ARG A 35 -13.97 4.82 -7.34
N LEU A 36 -14.17 6.05 -6.89
CA LEU A 36 -13.27 7.18 -7.07
C LEU A 36 -12.51 7.54 -5.77
N MET A 37 -12.36 6.59 -4.85
CA MET A 37 -11.66 6.81 -3.59
C MET A 37 -10.24 7.35 -3.80
N SER A 38 -9.94 8.45 -3.11
CA SER A 38 -8.62 9.05 -3.10
C SER A 38 -7.65 8.32 -2.18
N ALA A 39 -6.36 8.43 -2.47
CA ALA A 39 -5.32 7.91 -1.60
C ALA A 39 -5.32 8.65 -0.26
N VAL A 40 -5.14 7.88 0.81
CA VAL A 40 -5.02 8.46 2.15
C VAL A 40 -3.74 9.29 2.28
N PRO A 41 -3.73 10.31 3.17
CA PRO A 41 -2.51 11.06 3.49
C PRO A 41 -1.37 10.11 3.91
N GLY A 42 -0.17 10.31 3.35
CA GLY A 42 1.00 9.47 3.62
C GLY A 42 1.26 8.37 2.60
N CYS A 43 0.25 7.96 1.82
CA CYS A 43 0.43 7.00 0.72
C CYS A 43 1.19 7.65 -0.44
N LEU A 44 2.31 7.05 -0.87
CA LEU A 44 3.12 7.46 -2.01
C LEU A 44 3.53 8.95 -1.98
N VAL A 45 3.77 9.49 -0.78
CA VAL A 45 4.20 10.88 -0.61
C VAL A 45 5.65 11.06 -1.06
N ASN A 46 5.90 12.16 -1.78
CA ASN A 46 7.21 12.52 -2.35
C ASN A 46 7.79 11.38 -3.19
N VAL A 47 6.96 10.79 -4.05
CA VAL A 47 7.35 9.76 -5.01
C VAL A 47 7.14 10.31 -6.42
N ALA A 48 8.19 10.26 -7.25
CA ALA A 48 8.12 10.67 -8.64
C ALA A 48 7.35 9.62 -9.48
N ILE A 49 6.03 9.78 -9.56
CA ILE A 49 5.13 8.91 -10.34
C ILE A 49 4.73 9.65 -11.61
N GLU A 50 5.56 9.56 -12.65
CA GLU A 50 5.29 10.24 -13.92
C GLU A 50 5.40 9.26 -15.10
N PRO A 51 4.30 9.01 -15.83
CA PRO A 51 4.29 8.37 -17.14
C PRO A 51 5.26 9.07 -18.09
N LYS A 52 5.98 8.32 -18.93
CA LYS A 52 6.88 8.94 -19.92
C LYS A 52 6.11 9.71 -20.99
N SER A 53 4.90 9.26 -21.32
CA SER A 53 3.99 9.92 -22.26
C SER A 53 3.60 11.35 -21.86
N LEU A 54 3.73 11.71 -20.58
CA LEU A 54 3.50 13.10 -20.15
C LEU A 54 4.64 14.02 -20.59
N GLY A 55 5.89 13.55 -20.62
CA GLY A 55 7.05 14.38 -21.00
C GLY A 55 6.96 15.00 -22.39
N SER A 56 6.16 14.42 -23.30
CA SER A 56 5.92 15.00 -24.63
C SER A 56 5.12 16.31 -24.61
N TYR A 57 4.43 16.64 -23.50
CA TYR A 57 3.61 17.85 -23.35
C TYR A 57 4.30 18.95 -22.52
N ALA A 58 5.57 18.75 -22.13
CA ALA A 58 6.30 19.62 -21.21
C ALA A 58 6.42 21.09 -21.67
N TYR A 59 6.21 21.38 -22.95
CA TYR A 59 6.30 22.72 -23.53
C TYR A 59 5.06 23.60 -23.28
N VAL A 60 3.98 23.07 -22.71
CA VAL A 60 2.73 23.81 -22.51
C VAL A 60 2.67 24.37 -21.08
N ARG A 61 2.36 25.65 -20.89
CA ARG A 61 2.27 26.27 -19.55
C ARG A 61 1.21 25.64 -18.64
N ALA A 62 0.20 24.97 -19.21
CA ALA A 62 -0.81 24.18 -18.51
C ALA A 62 -0.35 22.75 -18.15
N TYR A 63 0.89 22.39 -18.48
CA TYR A 63 1.46 21.06 -18.27
C TYR A 63 1.55 20.68 -16.80
N GLU A 64 1.99 21.60 -15.94
CA GLU A 64 2.21 21.32 -14.51
C GLU A 64 0.91 20.90 -13.84
N LEU A 65 -0.17 21.65 -14.05
CA LEU A 65 -1.50 21.33 -13.53
C LEU A 65 -2.01 19.97 -14.03
N LYS A 66 -1.80 19.67 -15.32
CA LYS A 66 -2.19 18.38 -15.90
C LYS A 66 -1.36 17.24 -15.33
N ALA A 67 -0.04 17.42 -15.19
CA ALA A 67 0.87 16.43 -14.65
C ALA A 67 0.55 16.13 -13.18
N GLU A 68 0.25 17.15 -12.38
CA GLU A 68 -0.20 16.98 -10.99
C GLU A 68 -1.51 16.20 -10.88
N LYS A 69 -2.49 16.50 -11.74
CA LYS A 69 -3.75 15.75 -11.79
C LYS A 69 -3.52 14.28 -12.13
N VAL A 70 -2.71 13.99 -13.14
CA VAL A 70 -2.37 12.62 -13.53
C VAL A 70 -1.60 11.90 -12.41
N ARG A 71 -0.65 12.56 -11.77
CA ARG A 71 0.08 12.02 -10.60
C ARG A 71 -0.89 11.64 -9.48
N ALA A 72 -1.88 12.48 -9.19
CA ALA A 72 -2.90 12.21 -8.18
C ALA A 72 -3.78 11.02 -8.57
N GLU A 73 -4.25 10.96 -9.82
CA GLU A 73 -5.06 9.84 -10.32
C GLU A 73 -4.32 8.50 -10.25
N ILE A 74 -3.04 8.47 -10.63
CA ILE A 74 -2.21 7.25 -10.53
C ILE A 74 -2.02 6.85 -9.07
N ARG A 75 -1.75 7.82 -8.19
CA ARG A 75 -1.61 7.57 -6.75
C ARG A 75 -2.88 6.96 -6.17
N ASP A 76 -4.03 7.53 -6.50
CA ASP A 76 -5.34 7.07 -6.03
C ASP A 76 -5.64 5.65 -6.56
N ALA A 77 -5.36 5.39 -7.84
CA ALA A 77 -5.51 4.06 -8.43
C ALA A 77 -4.60 3.01 -7.77
N LEU A 78 -3.33 3.34 -7.52
CA LEU A 78 -2.37 2.44 -6.86
C LEU A 78 -2.74 2.17 -5.40
N PHE A 79 -3.25 3.18 -4.69
CA PHE A 79 -3.80 3.02 -3.35
C PHE A 79 -4.99 2.05 -3.34
N ARG A 80 -5.99 2.27 -4.21
CA ARG A 80 -7.14 1.35 -4.36
C ARG A 80 -6.69 -0.07 -4.68
N GLN A 81 -5.75 -0.22 -5.62
CA GLN A 81 -5.22 -1.54 -6.00
C GLN A 81 -4.54 -2.24 -4.82
N ALA A 82 -3.75 -1.52 -4.02
CA ALA A 82 -3.10 -2.07 -2.83
C ALA A 82 -4.12 -2.45 -1.75
N LEU A 83 -5.09 -1.57 -1.47
CA LEU A 83 -6.15 -1.82 -0.50
C LEU A 83 -6.96 -3.08 -0.86
N PHE A 84 -7.33 -3.24 -2.13
CA PHE A 84 -8.11 -4.42 -2.56
C PHE A 84 -7.31 -5.71 -2.39
N LYS A 85 -5.99 -5.68 -2.61
CA LYS A 85 -5.12 -6.84 -2.34
C LYS A 85 -4.99 -7.14 -0.85
N VAL A 86 -4.95 -6.11 0.00
CA VAL A 86 -5.03 -6.28 1.46
C VAL A 86 -6.37 -6.91 1.85
N GLN A 87 -7.50 -6.41 1.33
CA GLN A 87 -8.84 -6.94 1.60
C GLN A 87 -8.97 -8.42 1.20
N ASN A 88 -8.36 -8.84 0.08
CA ASN A 88 -8.32 -10.24 -0.33
C ASN A 88 -7.62 -11.15 0.70
N ILE A 89 -6.64 -10.64 1.45
CA ILE A 89 -5.99 -11.40 2.53
C ILE A 89 -6.88 -11.38 3.78
N GLU A 90 -7.47 -10.21 4.08
CA GLU A 90 -8.30 -9.97 5.26
C GLU A 90 -9.64 -10.72 5.25
N VAL A 91 -10.17 -11.05 4.07
CA VAL A 91 -11.40 -11.85 3.95
C VAL A 91 -11.25 -13.22 4.59
N VAL A 92 -10.05 -13.81 4.57
CA VAL A 92 -9.78 -15.11 5.22
C VAL A 92 -9.84 -14.98 6.75
N ALA A 93 -9.45 -13.82 7.28
CA ALA A 93 -9.48 -13.52 8.72
C ALA A 93 -10.86 -13.04 9.21
N SER A 94 -11.81 -12.78 8.31
CA SER A 94 -13.15 -12.26 8.64
C SER A 94 -13.93 -13.16 9.61
N LYS A 95 -13.73 -14.47 9.55
CA LYS A 95 -14.35 -15.44 10.48
C LYS A 95 -13.99 -15.18 11.94
N LYS A 96 -12.78 -14.66 12.21
CA LYS A 96 -12.30 -14.36 13.57
C LYS A 96 -12.66 -12.93 14.00
N CYS A 97 -12.70 -11.99 13.06
CA CYS A 97 -12.96 -10.58 13.31
C CYS A 97 -13.95 -10.04 12.27
N PRO A 98 -15.23 -9.84 12.65
CA PRO A 98 -16.26 -9.34 11.74
C PRO A 98 -16.16 -7.83 11.53
N ASN A 99 -15.52 -7.10 12.46
CA ASN A 99 -15.43 -5.64 12.42
C ASN A 99 -14.57 -5.13 11.25
N ASP A 100 -14.79 -3.88 10.86
CA ASP A 100 -13.96 -3.22 9.86
C ASP A 100 -12.50 -3.09 10.31
N ARG A 101 -11.62 -2.98 9.31
CA ARG A 101 -10.18 -2.80 9.49
C ARG A 101 -9.90 -1.32 9.40
N VAL A 102 -9.04 -0.82 10.27
CA VAL A 102 -8.68 0.59 10.27
C VAL A 102 -7.23 0.74 9.86
N LEU A 103 -6.96 1.42 8.75
CA LEU A 103 -5.63 1.84 8.36
C LEU A 103 -5.17 2.97 9.28
N LEU A 104 -4.24 2.62 10.16
CA LEU A 104 -3.71 3.52 11.18
C LEU A 104 -2.57 4.37 10.61
N GLN A 105 -1.61 3.74 9.94
CA GLN A 105 -0.37 4.41 9.54
C GLN A 105 0.23 3.78 8.29
N ILE A 106 0.92 4.61 7.50
CA ILE A 106 1.76 4.20 6.38
C ILE A 106 3.19 4.70 6.65
N THR A 107 4.13 3.78 6.70
CA THR A 107 5.55 4.07 6.93
C THR A 107 6.36 3.77 5.68
N LYS A 108 7.00 4.79 5.11
CA LYS A 108 7.86 4.63 3.93
C LYS A 108 9.18 3.97 4.36
N LYS A 109 9.59 2.93 3.64
CA LYS A 109 10.92 2.33 3.84
C LYS A 109 11.95 3.06 2.99
N ALA A 110 13.12 3.29 3.58
CA ALA A 110 14.26 3.83 2.86
C ALA A 110 14.59 2.93 1.65
N ARG A 111 14.80 3.55 0.50
CA ARG A 111 15.14 2.85 -0.73
C ARG A 111 16.53 2.21 -0.56
N ARG A 112 16.64 0.92 -0.82
CA ARG A 112 17.96 0.25 -0.90
C ARG A 112 18.71 0.73 -2.15
N TRP A 113 20.04 0.75 -2.08
CA TRP A 113 20.94 1.39 -3.04
C TRP A 113 20.55 1.25 -4.53
N PRO A 114 20.65 2.35 -5.31
CA PRO A 114 20.20 2.40 -6.71
C PRO A 114 20.91 1.43 -7.65
N ALA A 115 22.12 0.97 -7.31
CA ALA A 115 22.89 0.04 -8.15
C ALA A 115 22.21 -1.33 -8.36
N VAL A 116 21.34 -1.77 -7.44
CA VAL A 116 20.65 -3.08 -7.54
C VAL A 116 19.41 -3.01 -8.44
N ASP A 117 18.86 -1.81 -8.68
CA ASP A 117 17.65 -1.61 -9.48
C ASP A 117 17.92 -1.57 -10.99
N LEU A 118 19.15 -1.21 -11.41
CA LEU A 118 19.54 -1.11 -12.83
C LEU A 118 19.44 -2.44 -13.60
N LEU A 119 19.52 -3.57 -12.90
CA LEU A 119 19.42 -4.92 -13.48
C LEU A 119 17.98 -5.44 -13.59
N ARG A 120 16.97 -4.73 -13.06
CA ARG A 120 15.59 -5.21 -12.98
C ARG A 120 14.69 -4.49 -13.99
N LYS A 121 14.08 -5.24 -14.91
CA LYS A 121 13.08 -4.74 -15.87
C LYS A 121 11.90 -3.97 -15.24
N ASN A 122 11.59 -4.25 -13.97
CA ASN A 122 10.57 -3.53 -13.19
C ASN A 122 11.26 -2.76 -12.07
N ALA A 123 11.45 -1.45 -12.27
CA ALA A 123 12.07 -0.59 -11.26
C ALA A 123 11.12 -0.43 -10.06
N LEU A 124 11.62 -0.72 -8.86
CA LEU A 124 10.90 -0.45 -7.62
C LEU A 124 10.82 1.07 -7.42
N ILE A 125 9.59 1.59 -7.31
CA ILE A 125 9.31 3.01 -7.13
C ILE A 125 9.33 3.37 -5.64
N SER A 126 8.58 2.60 -4.84
CA SER A 126 8.42 2.84 -3.41
C SER A 126 8.14 1.52 -2.69
N GLU A 127 8.62 1.41 -1.46
CA GLU A 127 8.23 0.36 -0.51
C GLU A 127 7.67 1.03 0.73
N GLU A 128 6.48 0.59 1.13
CA GLU A 128 5.75 1.11 2.29
C GLU A 128 5.35 -0.05 3.21
N VAL A 129 5.20 0.25 4.50
CA VAL A 129 4.60 -0.65 5.48
C VAL A 129 3.31 -0.02 5.95
N TRP A 130 2.21 -0.72 5.72
CA TRP A 130 0.88 -0.33 6.15
C TRP A 130 0.57 -1.03 7.47
N HIS A 131 0.16 -0.24 8.46
CA HIS A 131 -0.23 -0.69 9.78
C HIS A 131 -1.76 -0.59 9.88
N LEU A 132 -2.39 -1.74 10.07
CA LEU A 132 -3.84 -1.87 10.16
C LEU A 132 -4.21 -2.33 11.56
N ASP A 133 -5.25 -1.77 12.14
CA ASP A 133 -5.93 -2.40 13.27
C ASP A 133 -6.98 -3.40 12.78
N ARG A 134 -6.98 -4.56 13.42
CA ARG A 134 -7.98 -5.61 13.24
C ARG A 134 -8.38 -6.12 14.63
N CYS A 135 -9.54 -5.68 15.11
CA CYS A 135 -10.08 -6.05 16.42
C CYS A 135 -9.06 -5.86 17.57
N GLY A 136 -8.34 -4.73 17.60
CA GLY A 136 -7.34 -4.41 18.62
C GLY A 136 -5.97 -5.06 18.40
N SER A 137 -5.75 -5.72 17.26
CA SER A 137 -4.46 -6.31 16.90
C SER A 137 -3.85 -5.64 15.68
N ILE A 138 -2.60 -5.18 15.80
CA ILE A 138 -1.91 -4.51 14.69
C ILE A 138 -1.39 -5.53 13.68
N GLN A 139 -1.89 -5.41 12.46
CA GLN A 139 -1.46 -6.17 11.30
C GLN A 139 -0.57 -5.29 10.42
N ARG A 140 0.54 -5.86 9.95
CA ARG A 140 1.52 -5.15 9.12
C ARG A 140 1.59 -5.77 7.72
N TYR A 141 1.53 -4.91 6.70
CA TYR A 141 1.60 -5.28 5.29
C TYR A 141 2.69 -4.49 4.60
N LYS A 142 3.58 -5.17 3.89
CA LYS A 142 4.56 -4.55 3.02
C LYS A 142 3.94 -4.35 1.64
N VAL A 143 3.81 -3.09 1.23
CA VAL A 143 3.31 -2.70 -0.08
C VAL A 143 4.46 -2.21 -0.94
N ARG A 144 4.61 -2.79 -2.12
CA ARG A 144 5.68 -2.44 -3.08
C ARG A 144 5.07 -1.95 -4.37
N TYR A 145 5.54 -0.81 -4.85
CA TYR A 145 5.08 -0.18 -6.08
C TYR A 145 6.17 -0.26 -7.13
N TYR A 146 5.82 -0.65 -8.35
CA TYR A 146 6.74 -0.85 -9.45
C TYR A 146 6.28 -0.09 -10.68
N ARG A 147 7.26 0.37 -11.47
CA ARG A 147 7.02 0.81 -12.85
C ARG A 147 6.94 -0.43 -13.75
N GLU A 148 5.99 -0.45 -14.67
CA GLU A 148 5.76 -1.52 -15.63
C GLU A 148 5.68 -0.90 -17.04
N GLY A 149 6.77 -1.00 -17.79
CA GLY A 149 6.91 -0.28 -19.06
C GLY A 149 7.05 1.24 -18.88
N ASP A 150 6.59 2.00 -19.88
CA ASP A 150 6.79 3.45 -19.93
C ASP A 150 5.72 4.23 -19.15
N ASP A 151 4.47 3.75 -19.18
CA ASP A 151 3.30 4.43 -18.59
C ASP A 151 2.54 3.58 -17.57
N GLY A 152 2.92 2.31 -17.38
CA GLY A 152 2.25 1.39 -16.47
C GLY A 152 2.82 1.41 -15.05
N PHE A 153 1.94 1.17 -14.08
CA PHE A 153 2.28 1.06 -12.66
C PHE A 153 1.55 -0.11 -12.03
N ARG A 154 2.21 -0.81 -11.11
CA ARG A 154 1.60 -1.93 -10.38
C ARG A 154 2.03 -1.96 -8.93
N CYS A 155 1.16 -2.46 -8.06
CA CYS A 155 1.50 -2.76 -6.67
C CYS A 155 1.62 -4.26 -6.38
N LYS A 156 2.37 -4.63 -5.35
CA LYS A 156 2.35 -5.96 -4.72
C LYS A 156 2.24 -5.81 -3.21
N VAL A 157 1.46 -6.67 -2.58
CA VAL A 157 1.21 -6.65 -1.13
C VAL A 157 1.70 -7.95 -0.54
N TYR A 158 2.45 -7.86 0.56
CA TYR A 158 2.97 -9.00 1.30
C TYR A 158 2.63 -8.85 2.78
N PRO A 159 1.94 -9.81 3.40
CA PRO A 159 1.80 -9.81 4.86
C PRO A 159 3.17 -9.98 5.52
N THR A 160 3.40 -9.33 6.65
CA THR A 160 4.65 -9.52 7.40
C THR A 160 4.52 -10.41 8.64
N SER A 161 3.30 -10.67 9.11
CA SER A 161 3.06 -11.63 10.19
C SER A 161 2.87 -13.05 9.66
N LEU A 162 3.37 -14.04 10.41
CA LEU A 162 3.23 -15.46 10.07
C LEU A 162 1.76 -15.88 9.90
N GLU A 163 0.86 -15.41 10.78
CA GLU A 163 -0.57 -15.70 10.66
C GLU A 163 -1.16 -15.17 9.35
N ASN A 164 -0.87 -13.92 8.97
CA ASN A 164 -1.37 -13.36 7.71
C ASN A 164 -0.66 -13.98 6.49
N PHE A 165 0.57 -14.46 6.63
CA PHE A 165 1.26 -15.21 5.58
C PHE A 165 0.57 -16.55 5.30
N LEU A 166 0.17 -17.29 6.34
CA LEU A 166 -0.64 -18.51 6.17
C LEU A 166 -1.99 -18.20 5.52
N ASN A 167 -2.65 -17.10 5.91
CA ASN A 167 -3.89 -16.66 5.27
C ASN A 167 -3.69 -16.29 3.80
N PHE A 168 -2.57 -15.63 3.47
CA PHE A 168 -2.19 -15.30 2.10
C PHE A 168 -1.97 -16.56 1.26
N ILE A 169 -1.24 -17.55 1.77
CA ILE A 169 -1.07 -18.85 1.09
C ILE A 169 -2.42 -19.52 0.88
N ARG A 170 -3.27 -19.59 1.92
CA ARG A 170 -4.61 -20.18 1.80
C ARG A 170 -5.46 -19.51 0.74
N TYR A 171 -5.45 -18.18 0.65
CA TYR A 171 -6.20 -17.46 -0.39
C TYR A 171 -5.73 -17.84 -1.81
N TYR A 172 -4.42 -17.92 -2.03
CA TYR A 172 -3.86 -18.23 -3.36
C TYR A 172 -3.90 -19.73 -3.72
N LEU A 173 -3.95 -20.63 -2.74
CA LEU A 173 -4.05 -22.09 -2.95
C LEU A 173 -5.48 -22.63 -2.88
N SER A 174 -6.47 -21.82 -2.48
CA SER A 174 -7.87 -22.24 -2.40
C SER A 174 -8.62 -22.08 -3.74
N PHE A 175 -7.88 -21.97 -4.85
CA PHE A 175 -8.36 -22.00 -6.23
C PHE A 175 -7.79 -23.21 -6.95
#